data_AF-U3AW07-F1
#
_entry.id   AF-U3AW07-F1
#
_cell.length_a   1.000
_cell.length_b   1.000
_cell.length_c   1.000
_cell.angle_alpha   90.00
_cell.angle_beta   90.00
_cell.angle_gamma   90.00
#
_symmetry.space_group_name_H-M   'P 1'
#
loop_
_entity.id
_entity.type
_entity.pdbx_description
1 polymer ?
#
loop_
_entity_poly.entity_id
_entity_poly.type
_entity_poly.pdbx_seq_one_letter_code
_entity_poly.pdbx_strand_id
1 'polypeptide(L)'
;MSQLMIQTSQGDYFDNKKWRETLDDFCQIINKKYNKKFEAICPWGFEVYEDIGFLTKNIRRYFCYFGVDDQSLTDEEVNYLSTKVNFDLYEHIKLKHPLWFESIVCLLSNEKVHKLREDDYICFENEKLLSVTLKKTNNILDSYAKYLVCSLSSLLNTIGESRTYKESMVFRWRTYQLYLILEQIFSKYTPELTHFEKRLIKVATIFQDNAIQPFYNFDESENIIEDVENTLFDSFILKRAKVIHDSIISKEGNIIYSPCFHTNDSLSLDIEPQVYTDVMCLIKKSYNGFFI
;
A
#
# COMPACT_ATOMS: atom_id res chain seq x y z
N MET A 1 45.92 -20.37 11.53
CA MET A 1 44.51 -20.80 11.63
C MET A 1 43.70 -19.60 12.09
N SER A 2 43.15 -18.85 11.15
CA SER A 2 42.29 -17.70 11.38
C SER A 2 40.89 -18.18 11.74
N GLN A 3 40.42 -17.83 12.93
CA GLN A 3 39.01 -17.98 13.30
C GLN A 3 38.20 -17.01 12.43
N LEU A 4 37.48 -17.58 11.47
CA LEU A 4 36.37 -16.90 10.81
C LEU A 4 35.36 -16.51 11.89
N MET A 5 35.29 -15.21 12.19
CA MET A 5 34.10 -14.62 12.78
C MET A 5 32.98 -14.85 11.79
N ILE A 6 32.13 -15.83 12.09
CA ILE A 6 30.79 -15.90 11.52
C ILE A 6 30.07 -14.67 12.07
N GLN A 7 30.11 -13.57 11.32
CA GLN A 7 29.10 -12.52 11.44
C GLN A 7 27.77 -13.17 11.07
N THR A 8 27.05 -13.66 12.08
CA THR A 8 25.63 -13.89 11.94
C THR A 8 25.03 -12.55 11.57
N SER A 9 24.58 -12.41 10.33
CA SER A 9 23.80 -11.26 9.86
C SER A 9 22.58 -11.12 10.77
N GLN A 10 22.66 -10.26 11.78
CA GLN A 10 21.47 -9.67 12.37
C GLN A 10 20.80 -8.94 11.21
N GLY A 11 19.76 -9.56 10.63
CA GLY A 11 19.04 -8.97 9.51
C GLY A 11 18.56 -7.58 9.92
N ASP A 12 18.77 -6.60 9.05
CA ASP A 12 18.27 -5.24 9.25
C ASP A 12 16.74 -5.27 9.32
N TYR A 13 16.23 -5.44 10.54
CA TYR A 13 14.81 -5.35 10.82
C TYR A 13 14.33 -3.94 10.46
N PHE A 14 13.17 -3.86 9.82
CA PHE A 14 12.58 -2.56 9.53
C PHE A 14 12.04 -1.93 10.81
N ASP A 15 12.63 -0.80 11.19
CA ASP A 15 12.17 -0.02 12.34
C ASP A 15 11.05 0.94 11.91
N ASN A 16 9.80 0.49 12.08
CA ASN A 16 8.62 1.28 11.71
C ASN A 16 8.52 2.59 12.51
N LYS A 17 8.94 2.58 13.78
CA LYS A 17 8.92 3.78 14.63
C LYS A 17 9.91 4.81 14.09
N LYS A 18 11.14 4.38 13.81
CA LYS A 18 12.15 5.26 13.21
C LYS A 18 11.70 5.79 11.85
N TRP A 19 11.08 4.95 11.02
CA TRP A 19 10.54 5.42 9.74
C TRP A 19 9.46 6.48 9.92
N ARG A 20 8.54 6.27 10.88
CA ARG A 20 7.51 7.25 11.21
C ARG A 20 8.12 8.58 11.66
N GLU A 21 9.10 8.54 12.56
CA GLU A 21 9.83 9.72 13.02
C GLU A 21 10.50 10.45 11.84
N THR A 22 11.12 9.73 10.90
CA THR A 22 11.68 10.30 9.68
C THR A 22 10.61 11.04 8.85
N LEU A 23 9.42 10.45 8.68
CA LEU A 23 8.34 11.07 7.92
C LEU A 23 7.76 12.31 8.63
N ASP A 24 7.59 12.26 9.95
CA ASP A 24 7.07 13.38 10.73
C ASP A 24 8.05 14.56 10.72
N ASP A 25 9.35 14.31 10.90
CA ASP A 25 10.42 15.30 10.75
C ASP A 25 10.44 15.90 9.34
N PHE A 26 10.32 15.05 8.33
CA PHE A 26 10.31 15.48 6.94
C PHE A 26 9.07 16.34 6.61
N CYS A 27 7.88 15.99 7.12
CA CYS A 27 6.67 16.80 7.01
C CYS A 27 6.90 18.22 7.54
N GLN A 28 7.56 18.40 8.69
CA GLN A 28 7.86 19.73 9.21
C GLN A 28 8.76 20.56 8.28
N ILE A 29 9.68 19.92 7.57
CA ILE A 29 10.58 20.57 6.60
C ILE A 29 9.81 21.01 5.36
N ILE A 30 9.05 20.09 4.73
CA ILE A 30 8.32 20.40 3.51
C ILE A 30 7.17 21.37 3.74
N ASN A 31 6.57 21.37 4.95
CA ASN A 31 5.57 22.36 5.34
C ASN A 31 6.10 23.79 5.21
N LYS A 32 7.33 24.02 5.70
CA LYS A 32 8.00 25.32 5.61
C LYS A 32 8.45 25.62 4.18
N LYS A 33 9.02 24.62 3.48
CA LYS A 33 9.57 24.79 2.13
C LYS A 33 8.50 25.19 1.11
N TYR A 34 7.34 24.53 1.15
CA TYR A 34 6.27 24.76 0.18
C TYR A 34 5.17 25.69 0.70
N ASN A 35 5.24 26.11 1.97
CA ASN A 35 4.19 26.88 2.63
C ASN A 35 2.80 26.23 2.50
N LYS A 36 2.73 24.93 2.78
CA LYS A 36 1.50 24.11 2.77
C LYS A 36 1.49 23.18 3.97
N LYS A 37 0.32 22.66 4.33
CA LYS A 37 0.21 21.66 5.42
C LYS A 37 0.23 20.25 4.82
N PHE A 38 1.28 19.52 5.12
CA PHE A 38 1.47 18.12 4.79
C PHE A 38 1.35 17.24 6.03
N GLU A 39 0.77 16.07 5.83
CA GLU A 39 0.71 14.96 6.78
C GLU A 39 1.09 13.67 6.05
N ALA A 40 1.67 12.70 6.76
CA ALA A 40 2.08 11.44 6.17
C ALA A 40 1.54 10.24 6.97
N ILE A 41 1.30 9.13 6.28
CA ILE A 41 1.07 7.80 6.85
C ILE A 41 1.95 6.76 6.14
N CYS A 42 2.20 5.66 6.82
CA CYS A 42 2.88 4.48 6.27
C CYS A 42 1.82 3.41 6.01
N PRO A 43 1.35 3.22 4.77
CA PRO A 43 0.18 2.39 4.47
C PRO A 43 0.61 0.97 4.13
N TRP A 44 1.10 0.21 5.11
CA TRP A 44 1.64 -1.13 4.82
C TRP A 44 0.53 -2.14 4.50
N GLY A 45 -0.70 -1.88 4.92
CA GLY A 45 -1.82 -2.80 4.77
C GLY A 45 -1.79 -4.00 5.72
N PHE A 46 -0.70 -4.19 6.47
CA PHE A 46 -0.53 -5.31 7.41
C PHE A 46 -0.91 -4.95 8.85
N GLU A 47 -1.07 -3.67 9.14
CA GLU A 47 -1.53 -3.13 10.42
C GLU A 47 -2.89 -3.70 10.81
N VAL A 48 -3.68 -4.12 9.82
CA VAL A 48 -5.02 -4.69 9.99
C VAL A 48 -4.98 -6.16 10.46
N TYR A 49 -3.91 -6.92 10.16
CA TYR A 49 -3.77 -8.31 10.62
C TYR A 49 -2.99 -8.46 11.94
N GLU A 50 -2.45 -7.38 12.48
CA GLU A 50 -1.53 -7.42 13.64
C GLU A 50 -0.34 -8.39 13.41
N ASP A 51 0.09 -8.59 12.15
CA ASP A 51 1.16 -9.53 11.79
C ASP A 51 2.54 -8.92 12.08
N ILE A 52 2.96 -9.02 13.36
CA ILE A 52 4.30 -8.61 13.82
C ILE A 52 5.40 -9.36 13.05
N GLY A 53 5.14 -10.59 12.59
CA GLY A 53 6.09 -11.38 11.80
C GLY A 53 6.42 -10.72 10.46
N PHE A 54 5.53 -9.92 9.89
CA PHE A 54 5.82 -9.16 8.67
C PHE A 54 6.89 -8.09 8.89
N LEU A 55 6.90 -7.41 10.05
CA LEU A 55 7.95 -6.44 10.41
C LEU A 55 9.33 -7.08 10.54
N THR A 56 9.38 -8.41 10.70
CA THR A 56 10.63 -9.16 10.76
C THR A 56 11.18 -9.56 9.37
N LYS A 57 10.41 -9.33 8.30
CA LYS A 57 10.83 -9.61 6.92
C LYS A 57 11.65 -8.45 6.36
N ASN A 58 12.49 -8.77 5.37
CA ASN A 58 13.22 -7.77 4.60
C ASN A 58 12.24 -6.92 3.76
N ILE A 59 11.79 -5.77 4.30
CA ILE A 59 10.91 -4.83 3.59
C ILE A 59 11.71 -4.15 2.49
N ARG A 60 11.34 -4.39 1.23
CA ARG A 60 12.02 -3.83 0.05
C ARG A 60 11.32 -2.63 -0.56
N ARG A 61 10.10 -2.31 -0.13
CA ARG A 61 9.36 -1.13 -0.60
C ARG A 61 9.03 -0.28 0.60
N TYR A 62 9.42 0.99 0.59
CA TYR A 62 9.04 1.95 1.61
C TYR A 62 7.89 2.80 1.10
N PHE A 63 6.68 2.46 1.52
CA PHE A 63 5.48 3.19 1.15
C PHE A 63 5.23 4.33 2.12
N CYS A 64 4.93 5.50 1.57
CA CYS A 64 4.53 6.68 2.31
C CYS A 64 3.46 7.43 1.52
N TYR A 65 2.29 7.61 2.13
CA TYR A 65 1.23 8.43 1.55
C TYR A 65 1.19 9.77 2.26
N PHE A 66 1.33 10.83 1.47
CA PHE A 66 1.24 12.21 1.92
C PHE A 66 -0.13 12.78 1.57
N GLY A 67 -0.72 13.49 2.52
CA GLY A 67 -1.83 14.40 2.28
C GLY A 67 -1.30 15.83 2.24
N VAL A 68 -1.76 16.62 1.27
CA VAL A 68 -1.60 18.07 1.25
C VAL A 68 -2.96 18.73 1.43
N ASP A 69 -3.08 19.60 2.43
CA ASP A 69 -4.30 20.36 2.71
C ASP A 69 -4.41 21.57 1.77
N ASP A 70 -4.58 21.28 0.48
CA ASP A 70 -4.77 22.28 -0.55
C ASP A 70 -5.64 21.72 -1.69
N GLN A 71 -6.91 22.08 -1.67
CA GLN A 71 -7.90 21.66 -2.66
C GLN A 71 -7.81 22.46 -3.97
N SER A 72 -7.02 23.53 -4.01
CA SER A 72 -6.86 24.36 -5.22
C SER A 72 -5.94 23.74 -6.26
N LEU A 73 -5.11 22.78 -5.84
CA LEU A 73 -4.16 22.10 -6.74
C LEU A 73 -4.90 21.26 -7.79
N THR A 74 -4.48 21.40 -9.04
CA THR A 74 -4.83 20.50 -10.13
C THR A 74 -4.14 19.14 -9.96
N ASP A 75 -4.63 18.10 -10.63
CA ASP A 75 -4.01 16.77 -10.53
C ASP A 75 -2.60 16.73 -11.14
N GLU A 76 -2.33 17.57 -12.14
CA GLU A 76 -0.99 17.77 -12.69
C GLU A 76 -0.03 18.37 -11.64
N GLU A 77 -0.47 19.41 -10.92
CA GLU A 77 0.32 20.02 -9.84
C GLU A 77 0.56 19.03 -8.70
N VAL A 78 -0.42 18.21 -8.34
CA VAL A 78 -0.26 17.14 -7.34
C VAL A 78 0.79 16.12 -7.78
N ASN A 79 0.76 15.69 -9.05
CA ASN A 79 1.73 14.75 -9.59
C ASN A 79 3.16 15.34 -9.64
N TYR A 80 3.27 16.61 -10.03
CA TYR A 80 4.54 17.33 -9.99
C TYR A 80 5.08 17.45 -8.56
N LEU A 81 4.22 17.84 -7.62
CA LEU A 81 4.57 17.98 -6.21
C LEU A 81 4.93 16.63 -5.58
N SER A 82 4.22 15.55 -5.92
CA SER A 82 4.55 14.17 -5.50
C SER A 82 5.98 13.81 -5.88
N THR A 83 6.37 14.09 -7.13
CA THR A 83 7.74 13.87 -7.60
C THR A 83 8.74 14.69 -6.78
N LYS A 84 8.47 15.99 -6.56
CA LYS A 84 9.37 16.85 -5.77
C LYS A 84 9.52 16.38 -4.33
N VAL A 85 8.41 16.02 -3.68
CA VAL A 85 8.38 15.49 -2.31
C VAL A 85 9.17 14.18 -2.22
N ASN A 86 9.07 13.30 -3.22
CA ASN A 86 9.83 12.04 -3.23
C ASN A 86 11.35 12.27 -3.30
N PHE A 87 11.81 13.14 -4.21
CA PHE A 87 13.23 13.50 -4.30
C PHE A 87 13.74 14.23 -3.05
N ASP A 88 12.93 15.11 -2.46
CA ASP A 88 13.27 15.78 -1.21
C ASP A 88 13.37 14.80 -0.04
N LEU A 89 12.48 13.80 0.04
CA LEU A 89 12.52 12.75 1.05
C LEU A 89 13.76 11.87 0.87
N TYR A 90 14.08 11.52 -0.37
CA TYR A 90 15.31 10.79 -0.70
C TYR A 90 16.57 11.54 -0.23
N GLU A 91 16.69 12.84 -0.49
CA GLU A 91 17.82 13.64 0.01
C GLU A 91 17.79 13.81 1.54
N HIS A 92 16.61 13.88 2.16
CA HIS A 92 16.50 13.88 3.62
C HIS A 92 17.03 12.58 4.25
N ILE A 93 16.64 11.42 3.69
CA ILE A 93 17.11 10.10 4.11
C ILE A 93 18.64 10.01 3.91
N LYS A 94 19.17 10.49 2.79
CA LYS A 94 20.61 10.54 2.53
C LYS A 94 21.39 11.27 3.63
N LEU A 95 20.88 12.41 4.08
CA LEU A 95 21.54 13.23 5.11
C LEU A 95 21.44 12.62 6.51
N LYS A 96 20.31 11.99 6.84
CA LYS A 96 20.00 11.50 8.20
C LYS A 96 20.32 10.03 8.42
N HIS A 97 20.23 9.24 7.36
CA HIS A 97 20.36 7.78 7.38
C HIS A 97 21.20 7.29 6.17
N PRO A 98 22.50 7.62 6.10
CA PRO A 98 23.34 7.31 4.92
C PRO A 98 23.34 5.82 4.53
N LEU A 99 23.45 4.92 5.51
CA LEU A 99 23.43 3.47 5.27
C LEU A 99 22.08 2.99 4.69
N TRP A 100 20.98 3.63 5.10
CA TRP A 100 19.67 3.31 4.58
C TRP A 100 19.53 3.77 3.13
N PHE A 101 19.94 5.01 2.88
CA PHE A 101 19.95 5.63 1.56
C PHE A 101 20.70 4.79 0.52
N GLU A 102 21.85 4.20 0.86
CA GLU A 102 22.68 3.41 -0.06
C GLU A 102 21.94 2.21 -0.69
N SER A 103 20.90 1.72 -0.01
CA SER A 103 20.07 0.61 -0.49
C SER A 103 18.90 1.05 -1.38
N ILE A 104 18.59 2.34 -1.48
CA ILE A 104 17.47 2.83 -2.30
C ILE A 104 17.94 2.99 -3.74
N VAL A 105 17.33 2.21 -4.64
CA VAL A 105 17.66 2.24 -6.08
C VAL A 105 16.51 2.75 -6.94
N CYS A 106 15.27 2.62 -6.49
CA CYS A 106 14.10 3.10 -7.23
C CYS A 106 13.30 4.11 -6.43
N LEU A 107 12.80 5.15 -7.10
CA LEU A 107 11.75 6.01 -6.57
C LEU A 107 10.46 5.79 -7.36
N LEU A 108 9.31 5.78 -6.70
CA LEU A 108 7.98 5.68 -7.32
C LEU A 108 7.10 6.84 -6.84
N SER A 109 6.72 7.76 -7.73
CA SER A 109 5.94 8.97 -7.42
C SER A 109 4.57 8.92 -8.08
N ASN A 110 3.48 8.71 -7.34
CA ASN A 110 2.13 8.52 -7.90
C ASN A 110 2.12 7.56 -9.12
N GLU A 111 2.71 6.37 -8.95
CA GLU A 111 2.87 5.34 -10.00
C GLU A 111 3.89 5.64 -11.11
N LYS A 112 4.57 6.79 -11.09
CA LYS A 112 5.67 7.07 -12.03
C LYS A 112 7.00 6.61 -11.45
N VAL A 113 7.65 5.71 -12.18
CA VAL A 113 8.98 5.17 -11.83
C VAL A 113 10.07 6.20 -12.14
N HIS A 114 10.99 6.39 -11.20
CA HIS A 114 12.27 7.04 -11.42
C HIS A 114 13.40 6.08 -11.02
N LYS A 115 14.12 5.57 -12.02
CA LYS A 115 15.28 4.69 -11.82
C LYS A 115 16.47 5.52 -11.37
N LEU A 116 17.19 5.06 -10.34
CA LEU A 116 18.47 5.67 -9.91
C LEU A 116 19.69 4.89 -10.43
N ARG A 117 19.44 3.83 -11.19
CA ARG A 117 20.43 2.97 -11.85
C ARG A 117 20.13 2.92 -13.34
N GLU A 118 21.06 2.35 -14.10
CA GLU A 118 20.98 2.16 -15.54
C GLU A 118 19.79 1.26 -15.93
N ASP A 119 19.38 1.29 -17.21
CA ASP A 119 18.14 0.63 -17.66
C ASP A 119 18.20 -0.91 -17.63
N ASP A 120 19.40 -1.49 -17.77
CA ASP A 120 19.69 -2.93 -17.72
C ASP A 120 19.99 -3.43 -16.29
N TYR A 121 19.80 -2.57 -15.29
CA TYR A 121 20.08 -2.88 -13.91
C TYR A 121 19.18 -4.01 -13.34
N ILE A 122 19.79 -4.94 -12.59
CA ILE A 122 19.09 -6.00 -11.87
C ILE A 122 19.25 -5.77 -10.36
N CYS A 123 18.11 -5.70 -9.66
CA CYS A 123 18.06 -5.34 -8.25
C CYS A 123 18.54 -6.47 -7.32
N PHE A 124 19.41 -6.14 -6.37
CA PHE A 124 19.86 -7.07 -5.32
C PHE A 124 18.84 -7.22 -4.19
N GLU A 125 18.91 -8.32 -3.44
CA GLU A 125 17.94 -8.68 -2.39
C GLU A 125 17.81 -7.65 -1.26
N ASN A 126 18.89 -6.93 -0.95
CA ASN A 126 18.92 -5.89 0.08
C ASN A 126 18.44 -4.52 -0.42
N GLU A 127 18.20 -4.37 -1.72
CA GLU A 127 17.83 -3.09 -2.31
C GLU A 127 16.35 -2.77 -2.17
N LYS A 128 16.09 -1.47 -2.20
CA LYS A 128 14.85 -0.85 -1.77
C LYS A 128 14.29 0.10 -2.82
N LEU A 129 12.97 0.22 -2.80
CA LEU A 129 12.20 1.20 -3.54
C LEU A 129 11.55 2.17 -2.55
N LEU A 130 11.66 3.48 -2.79
CA LEU A 130 10.92 4.50 -2.04
C LEU A 130 9.67 4.91 -2.84
N SER A 131 8.49 4.66 -2.30
CA SER A 131 7.21 4.96 -2.94
C SER A 131 6.48 6.06 -2.21
N VAL A 132 6.25 7.17 -2.92
CA VAL A 132 5.48 8.32 -2.45
C VAL A 132 4.20 8.43 -3.27
N THR A 133 3.08 8.43 -2.56
CA THR A 133 1.79 8.83 -3.13
C THR A 133 1.34 10.13 -2.46
N LEU A 134 1.00 11.14 -3.24
CA LEU A 134 0.50 12.42 -2.74
C LEU A 134 -0.97 12.59 -3.13
N LYS A 135 -1.81 12.99 -2.17
CA LYS A 135 -3.23 13.27 -2.37
C LYS A 135 -3.63 14.61 -1.77
N LYS A 136 -4.62 15.27 -2.38
CA LYS A 136 -5.25 16.49 -1.85
C LYS A 136 -6.22 16.10 -0.75
N THR A 137 -5.83 16.29 0.50
CA THR A 137 -6.66 15.95 1.65
C THR A 137 -6.19 16.69 2.89
N ASN A 138 -7.15 17.06 3.72
CA ASN A 138 -6.90 17.65 5.04
C ASN A 138 -6.64 16.60 6.12
N ASN A 139 -6.89 15.31 5.83
CA ASN A 139 -6.61 14.19 6.71
C ASN A 139 -6.33 12.93 5.88
N ILE A 140 -5.05 12.61 5.71
CA ILE A 140 -4.61 11.49 4.88
C ILE A 140 -5.05 10.13 5.44
N LEU A 141 -5.14 9.98 6.76
CA LEU A 141 -5.57 8.73 7.40
C LEU A 141 -7.06 8.47 7.16
N ASP A 142 -7.91 9.49 7.32
CA ASP A 142 -9.35 9.35 7.02
C ASP A 142 -9.56 9.08 5.52
N SER A 143 -8.81 9.75 4.62
CA SER A 143 -8.88 9.49 3.18
C SER A 143 -8.46 8.06 2.82
N TYR A 144 -7.37 7.57 3.39
CA TYR A 144 -6.89 6.21 3.14
C TYR A 144 -7.85 5.16 3.71
N ALA A 145 -8.40 5.36 4.91
CA ALA A 145 -9.39 4.46 5.48
C ALA A 145 -10.67 4.37 4.63
N LYS A 146 -11.16 5.51 4.11
CA LYS A 146 -12.27 5.53 3.14
C LYS A 146 -11.93 4.79 1.86
N TYR A 147 -10.71 4.98 1.34
CA TYR A 147 -10.23 4.25 0.16
C TYR A 147 -10.24 2.74 0.41
N LEU A 148 -9.68 2.24 1.52
CA LEU A 148 -9.69 0.82 1.85
C LEU A 148 -11.10 0.22 1.90
N VAL A 149 -12.05 0.93 2.52
CA VAL A 149 -13.46 0.51 2.54
C VAL A 149 -14.01 0.44 1.11
N CYS A 150 -13.86 1.51 0.34
CA CYS A 150 -14.37 1.57 -1.02
C CYS A 150 -13.62 0.65 -2.00
N SER A 151 -12.42 0.13 -1.68
CA SER A 151 -11.73 -0.86 -2.50
C SER A 151 -12.52 -2.15 -2.69
N LEU A 152 -13.54 -2.41 -1.85
CA LEU A 152 -14.48 -3.49 -2.12
C LEU A 152 -15.21 -3.30 -3.46
N SER A 153 -15.61 -2.06 -3.78
CA SER A 153 -16.24 -1.75 -5.06
C SER A 153 -15.27 -1.87 -6.23
N SER A 154 -13.97 -1.66 -5.99
CA SER A 154 -12.92 -1.95 -6.98
C SER A 154 -12.97 -3.42 -7.38
N LEU A 155 -12.89 -4.34 -6.41
CA LEU A 155 -12.91 -5.79 -6.68
C LEU A 155 -14.20 -6.24 -7.38
N LEU A 156 -15.36 -5.76 -6.95
CA LEU A 156 -16.65 -6.18 -7.50
C LEU A 156 -16.86 -5.75 -8.96
N ASN A 157 -16.39 -4.55 -9.29
CA ASN A 157 -16.63 -3.94 -10.59
C ASN A 157 -15.42 -4.01 -11.52
N THR A 158 -14.29 -4.56 -11.05
CA THR A 158 -13.04 -4.65 -11.82
C THR A 158 -12.57 -3.27 -12.29
N ILE A 159 -12.62 -2.27 -11.39
CA ILE A 159 -12.19 -0.87 -11.62
C ILE A 159 -10.99 -0.53 -10.73
N GLY A 160 -10.30 0.58 -10.99
CA GLY A 160 -9.12 0.93 -10.20
C GLY A 160 -8.00 -0.08 -10.38
N GLU A 161 -7.35 -0.42 -9.28
CA GLU A 161 -6.20 -1.34 -9.24
C GLU A 161 -6.56 -2.77 -9.69
N SER A 162 -7.83 -3.17 -9.62
CA SER A 162 -8.27 -4.49 -10.10
C SER A 162 -8.60 -4.51 -11.60
N ARG A 163 -8.68 -3.37 -12.31
CA ARG A 163 -9.03 -3.38 -13.74
C ARG A 163 -8.02 -4.17 -14.58
N THR A 164 -6.75 -4.04 -14.23
CA THR A 164 -5.61 -4.51 -15.02
C THR A 164 -4.80 -5.57 -14.27
N TYR A 165 -5.45 -6.31 -13.37
CA TYR A 165 -4.76 -7.37 -12.62
C TYR A 165 -4.35 -8.53 -13.55
N LYS A 166 -5.01 -8.77 -14.68
CA LYS A 166 -4.60 -9.91 -15.54
C LYS A 166 -3.31 -9.62 -16.31
N GLU A 167 -3.06 -8.34 -16.55
CA GLU A 167 -1.98 -7.84 -17.41
C GLU A 167 -0.76 -7.36 -16.61
N SER A 168 -0.96 -6.90 -15.36
CA SER A 168 0.13 -6.32 -14.57
C SER A 168 0.34 -7.03 -13.25
N MET A 169 1.55 -7.56 -13.05
CA MET A 169 1.97 -8.19 -11.80
C MET A 169 1.88 -7.24 -10.59
N VAL A 170 2.22 -5.96 -10.76
CA VAL A 170 2.13 -4.96 -9.68
C VAL A 170 0.67 -4.74 -9.24
N PHE A 171 -0.25 -4.67 -10.20
CA PHE A 171 -1.68 -4.56 -9.90
C PHE A 171 -2.25 -5.85 -9.29
N ARG A 172 -1.76 -7.04 -9.66
CA ARG A 172 -2.11 -8.30 -8.99
C ARG A 172 -1.74 -8.28 -7.51
N TRP A 173 -0.49 -7.95 -7.20
CA TRP A 173 0.00 -7.89 -5.81
C TRP A 173 -0.83 -6.94 -4.96
N ARG A 174 -1.16 -5.77 -5.49
CA ARG A 174 -2.06 -4.82 -4.82
C ARG A 174 -3.46 -5.38 -4.63
N THR A 175 -4.00 -6.05 -5.63
CA THR A 175 -5.35 -6.63 -5.54
C THR A 175 -5.39 -7.74 -4.47
N TYR A 176 -4.35 -8.58 -4.35
CA TYR A 176 -4.22 -9.54 -3.24
C TYR A 176 -4.19 -8.83 -1.88
N GLN A 177 -3.38 -7.78 -1.75
CA GLN A 177 -3.28 -7.00 -0.52
C GLN A 177 -4.60 -6.35 -0.12
N LEU A 178 -5.29 -5.70 -1.07
CA LEU A 178 -6.60 -5.09 -0.84
C LEU A 178 -7.64 -6.13 -0.43
N TYR A 179 -7.71 -7.26 -1.13
CA TYR A 179 -8.64 -8.33 -0.79
C TYR A 179 -8.43 -8.84 0.64
N LEU A 180 -7.19 -9.16 1.01
CA LEU A 180 -6.90 -9.65 2.33
C LEU A 180 -7.30 -8.60 3.40
N ILE A 181 -7.09 -7.29 3.12
CA ILE A 181 -7.43 -6.21 4.07
C ILE A 181 -8.94 -6.16 4.26
N LEU A 182 -9.67 -6.23 3.15
CA LEU A 182 -11.13 -6.24 3.13
C LEU A 182 -11.70 -7.43 3.92
N GLU A 183 -11.14 -8.62 3.73
CA GLU A 183 -11.54 -9.82 4.48
C GLU A 183 -11.40 -9.60 5.99
N GLN A 184 -10.31 -8.95 6.42
CA GLN A 184 -10.03 -8.70 7.82
C GLN A 184 -10.94 -7.60 8.41
N ILE A 185 -11.06 -6.44 7.75
CA ILE A 185 -11.86 -5.32 8.28
C ILE A 185 -13.36 -5.65 8.37
N PHE A 186 -13.86 -6.50 7.48
CA PHE A 186 -15.26 -6.89 7.46
C PHE A 186 -15.56 -8.24 8.14
N SER A 187 -14.54 -8.92 8.68
CA SER A 187 -14.66 -10.26 9.29
C SER A 187 -15.79 -10.41 10.32
N LYS A 188 -16.10 -9.36 11.09
CA LYS A 188 -17.20 -9.35 12.08
C LYS A 188 -18.60 -9.49 11.44
N TYR A 189 -18.76 -9.07 10.19
CA TYR A 189 -20.04 -9.00 9.50
C TYR A 189 -20.23 -10.13 8.49
N THR A 190 -19.18 -10.89 8.22
CA THR A 190 -19.16 -11.88 7.14
C THR A 190 -19.11 -13.30 7.70
N PRO A 191 -19.63 -14.30 6.98
CA PRO A 191 -19.57 -15.69 7.43
C PRO A 191 -18.11 -16.14 7.61
N GLU A 192 -17.84 -16.93 8.64
CA GLU A 192 -16.51 -17.50 8.85
C GLU A 192 -15.99 -18.27 7.64
N LEU A 193 -14.70 -18.16 7.38
CA LEU A 193 -14.04 -18.92 6.32
C LEU A 193 -14.03 -20.43 6.65
N THR A 194 -14.41 -21.23 5.66
CA THR A 194 -14.22 -22.68 5.68
C THR A 194 -12.73 -23.04 5.75
N HIS A 195 -12.42 -24.28 6.12
CA HIS A 195 -11.03 -24.75 6.17
C HIS A 195 -10.31 -24.64 4.80
N PHE A 196 -11.05 -24.87 3.71
CA PHE A 196 -10.51 -24.74 2.36
C PHE A 196 -10.19 -23.28 2.01
N GLU A 197 -11.12 -22.35 2.29
CA GLU A 197 -10.90 -20.92 2.05
C GLU A 197 -9.74 -20.36 2.89
N LYS A 198 -9.59 -20.81 4.14
CA LYS A 198 -8.42 -20.47 4.98
C LYS A 198 -7.10 -20.90 4.33
N ARG A 199 -7.07 -21.98 3.54
CA ARG A 199 -5.88 -22.38 2.78
C ARG A 199 -5.66 -21.46 1.57
N LEU A 200 -6.72 -21.04 0.88
CA LEU A 200 -6.64 -20.09 -0.23
C LEU A 200 -6.15 -18.70 0.21
N ILE A 201 -6.55 -18.24 1.40
CA ILE A 201 -5.97 -17.03 2.02
C ILE A 201 -4.46 -17.14 2.14
N LYS A 202 -3.96 -18.28 2.67
CA LYS A 202 -2.50 -18.50 2.79
C LYS A 202 -1.79 -18.48 1.44
N VAL A 203 -2.44 -18.99 0.40
CA VAL A 203 -1.91 -18.92 -0.98
C VAL A 203 -1.86 -17.46 -1.46
N ALA A 204 -2.93 -16.69 -1.26
CA ALA A 204 -2.95 -15.27 -1.59
C ALA A 204 -1.84 -14.48 -0.88
N THR A 205 -1.54 -14.80 0.38
CA THR A 205 -0.43 -14.19 1.14
C THR A 205 0.94 -14.46 0.51
N ILE A 206 1.15 -15.62 -0.13
CA ILE A 206 2.41 -15.94 -0.82
C ILE A 206 2.61 -15.02 -2.03
N PHE A 207 1.52 -14.64 -2.70
CA PHE A 207 1.55 -13.74 -3.85
C PHE A 207 1.62 -12.25 -3.48
N GLN A 208 1.71 -11.89 -2.19
CA GLN A 208 2.07 -10.54 -1.77
C GLN A 208 3.58 -10.32 -1.88
N ASP A 209 4.11 -10.33 -3.09
CA ASP A 209 5.54 -10.12 -3.31
C ASP A 209 5.92 -8.66 -3.04
N ASN A 210 7.12 -8.47 -2.49
CA ASN A 210 7.77 -7.19 -2.25
C ASN A 210 8.94 -6.90 -3.21
N ALA A 211 9.12 -7.70 -4.25
CA ALA A 211 10.13 -7.48 -5.28
C ALA A 211 10.03 -6.07 -5.90
N ILE A 212 11.19 -5.50 -6.22
CA ILE A 212 11.31 -4.17 -6.82
C ILE A 212 11.70 -4.23 -8.31
N GLN A 213 12.07 -5.40 -8.81
CA GLN A 213 12.50 -5.60 -10.20
C GLN A 213 11.45 -5.21 -11.25
N PRO A 214 10.13 -5.46 -11.06
CA PRO A 214 9.12 -5.02 -12.04
C PRO A 214 9.03 -3.50 -12.23
N PHE A 215 9.61 -2.71 -11.31
CA PHE A 215 9.70 -1.25 -11.50
C PHE A 215 10.91 -0.85 -12.37
N TYR A 216 11.84 -1.77 -12.63
CA TYR A 216 12.98 -1.57 -13.52
C TYR A 216 12.75 -2.15 -14.91
N ASN A 217 12.08 -3.29 -14.99
CA ASN A 217 11.85 -4.03 -16.22
C ASN A 217 10.36 -4.08 -16.56
N PHE A 218 9.97 -3.40 -17.65
CA PHE A 218 8.59 -3.32 -18.09
C PHE A 218 8.03 -4.70 -18.47
N ASP A 219 8.83 -5.54 -19.14
CA ASP A 219 8.41 -6.89 -19.53
C ASP A 219 8.07 -7.76 -18.31
N GLU A 220 8.82 -7.60 -17.22
CA GLU A 220 8.50 -8.28 -15.95
C GLU A 220 7.24 -7.74 -15.27
N SER A 221 6.91 -6.47 -15.50
CA SER A 221 5.69 -5.86 -14.99
C SER A 221 4.45 -6.33 -15.74
N GLU A 222 4.59 -6.66 -17.04
CA GLU A 222 3.53 -7.12 -17.95
C GLU A 222 3.38 -8.65 -18.00
N ASN A 223 3.89 -9.36 -17.00
CA ASN A 223 3.75 -10.80 -16.91
C ASN A 223 2.26 -11.19 -16.93
N ILE A 224 1.92 -12.13 -17.83
CA ILE A 224 0.58 -12.71 -17.93
C ILE A 224 0.25 -13.44 -16.62
N ILE A 225 -1.01 -13.37 -16.22
CA ILE A 225 -1.51 -14.10 -15.05
C ILE A 225 -1.40 -15.62 -15.21
N GLU A 226 -0.85 -16.31 -14.21
CA GLU A 226 -0.78 -17.76 -14.20
C GLU A 226 -2.15 -18.39 -13.90
N ASP A 227 -2.37 -19.63 -14.35
CA ASP A 227 -3.65 -20.35 -14.15
C ASP A 227 -4.04 -20.46 -12.68
N VAL A 228 -3.07 -20.63 -11.78
CA VAL A 228 -3.30 -20.73 -10.33
C VAL A 228 -3.79 -19.41 -9.75
N GLU A 229 -3.20 -18.29 -10.18
CA GLU A 229 -3.58 -16.95 -9.78
C GLU A 229 -4.95 -16.57 -10.34
N ASN A 230 -5.19 -16.87 -11.62
CA ASN A 230 -6.46 -16.64 -12.27
C ASN A 230 -7.58 -17.44 -11.59
N THR A 231 -7.33 -18.70 -11.25
CA THR A 231 -8.27 -19.53 -10.46
C THR A 231 -8.52 -18.91 -9.08
N LEU A 232 -7.47 -18.44 -8.40
CA LEU A 232 -7.60 -17.79 -7.09
C LEU A 232 -8.45 -16.51 -7.17
N PHE A 233 -8.30 -15.70 -8.21
CA PHE A 233 -9.13 -14.51 -8.43
C PHE A 233 -10.59 -14.90 -8.71
N ASP A 234 -10.82 -15.63 -9.79
CA ASP A 234 -12.16 -15.88 -10.33
C ASP A 234 -12.97 -16.84 -9.43
N SER A 235 -12.31 -17.82 -8.82
CA SER A 235 -12.99 -18.85 -8.02
C SER A 235 -13.09 -18.53 -6.53
N PHE A 236 -12.30 -17.58 -6.03
CA PHE A 236 -12.27 -17.27 -4.60
C PHE A 236 -12.38 -15.77 -4.31
N ILE A 237 -11.39 -14.95 -4.68
CA ILE A 237 -11.33 -13.53 -4.27
C ILE A 237 -12.58 -12.76 -4.70
N LEU A 238 -12.95 -12.83 -5.99
CA LEU A 238 -14.10 -12.09 -6.50
C LEU A 238 -15.43 -12.58 -5.91
N LYS A 239 -15.57 -13.89 -5.72
CA LYS A 239 -16.75 -14.48 -5.07
C LYS A 239 -16.85 -14.04 -3.61
N ARG A 240 -15.73 -14.01 -2.91
CA ARG A 240 -15.66 -13.63 -1.50
C ARG A 240 -15.91 -12.15 -1.31
N ALA A 241 -15.39 -11.29 -2.20
CA ALA A 241 -15.73 -9.87 -2.24
C ALA A 241 -17.26 -9.67 -2.36
N LYS A 242 -17.94 -10.47 -3.19
CA LYS A 242 -19.41 -10.43 -3.27
C LYS A 242 -20.08 -10.85 -1.96
N VAL A 243 -19.62 -11.91 -1.31
CA VAL A 243 -20.14 -12.32 0.01
C VAL A 243 -19.96 -11.21 1.05
N ILE A 244 -18.80 -10.55 1.07
CA ILE A 244 -18.54 -9.40 1.95
C ILE A 244 -19.56 -8.30 1.67
N HIS A 245 -19.70 -7.88 0.42
CA HIS A 245 -20.61 -6.84 -0.02
C HIS A 245 -22.07 -7.11 0.38
N ASP A 246 -22.57 -8.30 0.05
CA ASP A 246 -23.96 -8.69 0.32
C ASP A 246 -24.26 -8.72 1.83
N SER A 247 -23.22 -8.85 2.68
CA SER A 247 -23.36 -8.85 4.14
C SER A 247 -23.38 -7.46 4.77
N ILE A 248 -22.94 -6.42 4.05
CA ILE A 248 -22.75 -5.06 4.59
C ILE A 248 -23.57 -3.98 3.89
N ILE A 249 -24.19 -4.29 2.76
CA ILE A 249 -24.94 -3.32 1.94
C ILE A 249 -26.07 -2.67 2.76
N SER A 250 -26.26 -1.36 2.58
CA SER A 250 -27.33 -0.62 3.26
C SER A 250 -28.70 -0.98 2.69
N LYS A 251 -29.71 -1.01 3.55
CA LYS A 251 -31.12 -1.04 3.10
C LYS A 251 -31.62 0.34 2.63
N GLU A 252 -30.92 1.40 3.03
CA GLU A 252 -31.30 2.79 2.82
C GLU A 252 -30.51 3.47 1.68
N GLY A 253 -29.55 2.78 1.06
CA GLY A 253 -28.75 3.30 -0.04
C GLY A 253 -27.70 4.33 0.40
N ASN A 254 -26.93 4.00 1.43
CA ASN A 254 -25.91 4.91 1.97
C ASN A 254 -24.58 4.72 1.21
N ILE A 255 -24.36 5.57 0.21
CA ILE A 255 -23.20 5.47 -0.68
C ILE A 255 -22.05 6.35 -0.19
N ILE A 256 -20.90 5.72 0.07
CA ILE A 256 -19.63 6.39 0.38
C ILE A 256 -18.78 6.45 -0.87
N TYR A 257 -18.13 7.60 -1.09
CA TYR A 257 -17.24 7.83 -2.23
C TYR A 257 -15.80 8.00 -1.76
N SER A 258 -14.86 7.49 -2.54
CA SER A 258 -13.43 7.70 -2.33
C SER A 258 -12.65 7.66 -3.64
N PRO A 259 -11.70 8.58 -3.88
CA PRO A 259 -10.79 8.43 -5.01
C PRO A 259 -9.86 7.22 -4.80
N CYS A 260 -9.48 6.55 -5.90
CA CYS A 260 -8.39 5.56 -5.86
C CYS A 260 -7.07 6.22 -5.47
N PHE A 261 -6.22 5.46 -4.77
CA PHE A 261 -4.88 5.95 -4.43
C PHE A 261 -3.90 5.77 -5.58
N HIS A 262 -4.06 4.71 -6.37
CA HIS A 262 -3.10 4.35 -7.43
C HIS A 262 -3.63 4.49 -8.85
N THR A 263 -4.90 4.85 -9.02
CA THR A 263 -5.49 5.17 -10.33
C THR A 263 -6.29 6.46 -10.26
N ASN A 264 -6.75 6.93 -11.44
CA ASN A 264 -7.63 8.09 -11.55
C ASN A 264 -9.12 7.73 -11.37
N ASP A 265 -9.43 6.49 -11.01
CA ASP A 265 -10.81 6.05 -10.83
C ASP A 265 -11.42 6.60 -9.54
N SER A 266 -12.74 6.74 -9.54
CA SER A 266 -13.54 7.03 -8.35
C SER A 266 -14.24 5.75 -7.91
N LEU A 267 -14.17 5.46 -6.61
CA LEU A 267 -14.80 4.30 -6.00
C LEU A 267 -16.06 4.73 -5.26
N SER A 268 -17.09 3.88 -5.28
CA SER A 268 -18.32 4.09 -4.53
C SER A 268 -18.83 2.79 -3.96
N LEU A 269 -19.17 2.77 -2.67
CA LEU A 269 -19.69 1.60 -1.98
C LEU A 269 -20.96 1.96 -1.23
N ASP A 270 -22.02 1.19 -1.45
CA ASP A 270 -23.21 1.21 -0.61
C ASP A 270 -22.97 0.35 0.64
N ILE A 271 -23.10 0.95 1.82
CA ILE A 271 -22.74 0.33 3.09
C ILE A 271 -23.61 0.84 4.22
N GLU A 272 -24.07 -0.07 5.07
CA GLU A 272 -24.83 0.23 6.28
C GLU A 272 -24.05 1.22 7.18
N PRO A 273 -24.64 2.35 7.62
CA PRO A 273 -23.92 3.41 8.34
C PRO A 273 -23.18 2.94 9.61
N GLN A 274 -23.76 2.00 10.35
CA GLN A 274 -23.12 1.45 11.54
C GLN A 274 -21.89 0.61 11.19
N VAL A 275 -21.98 -0.22 10.13
CA VAL A 275 -20.86 -1.03 9.65
C VAL A 275 -19.72 -0.12 9.20
N TYR A 276 -20.03 0.92 8.41
CA TYR A 276 -19.04 1.92 7.99
C TYR A 276 -18.34 2.59 9.19
N THR A 277 -19.12 3.00 10.20
CA THR A 277 -18.56 3.64 11.40
C THR A 277 -17.62 2.71 12.17
N ASP A 278 -18.04 1.46 12.37
CA ASP A 278 -17.25 0.44 13.09
C ASP A 278 -15.94 0.13 12.34
N VAL A 279 -16.01 -0.06 11.02
CA VAL A 279 -14.86 -0.39 10.17
C VAL A 279 -13.88 0.78 10.08
N MET A 280 -14.37 2.00 9.90
CA MET A 280 -13.52 3.20 9.93
C MET A 280 -12.81 3.36 11.27
N CYS A 281 -13.49 3.05 12.38
CA CYS A 281 -12.89 3.06 13.71
C CYS A 281 -11.80 1.99 13.85
N LEU A 282 -12.06 0.77 13.37
CA LEU A 282 -11.10 -0.35 13.36
C LEU A 282 -9.82 0.05 12.61
N ILE A 283 -9.93 0.47 11.34
CA ILE A 283 -8.77 0.85 10.53
C ILE A 283 -7.94 1.92 11.23
N LYS A 284 -8.58 3.00 11.70
CA LYS A 284 -7.85 4.11 12.34
C LYS A 284 -7.16 3.72 13.64
N LYS A 285 -7.78 2.83 14.43
CA LYS A 285 -7.16 2.29 15.64
C LYS A 285 -5.98 1.37 15.31
N SER A 286 -6.11 0.50 14.31
CA SER A 286 -5.01 -0.37 13.86
C SER A 286 -3.80 0.44 13.42
N TYR A 287 -4.02 1.50 12.63
CA TYR A 287 -2.95 2.44 12.27
C TYR A 287 -2.30 3.04 13.52
N ASN A 288 -3.07 3.67 14.41
CA ASN A 288 -2.53 4.28 15.62
C ASN A 288 -1.81 3.30 16.56
N GLY A 289 -2.30 2.06 16.68
CA GLY A 289 -1.73 1.02 17.53
C GLY A 289 -0.44 0.43 16.98
N PHE A 290 -0.28 0.39 15.64
CA PHE A 290 0.94 -0.07 14.97
C PHE A 290 2.09 0.94 15.06
N PHE A 291 1.83 2.12 15.61
CA PHE A 291 2.80 3.20 15.81
C PHE A 291 3.33 3.31 17.26
N ILE A 292 2.99 2.37 18.15
CA ILE A 292 3.48 2.29 19.54
C ILE A 292 4.72 1.40 19.63
#